data_AF-A0A067DUC6-F1
#
_entry.id   AF-A0A067DUC6-F1
#
_cell.length_a   1.000
_cell.length_b   1.000
_cell.length_c   1.000
_cell.angle_alpha   90.00
_cell.angle_beta   90.00
_cell.angle_gamma   90.00
#
_symmetry.space_group_name_H-M   'P 1'
#
loop_
_entity.id
_entity.type
_entity.pdbx_description
1 polymer ?
#
loop_
_entity_poly.entity_id
_entity_poly.type
_entity_poly.pdbx_seq_one_letter_code
_entity_poly.pdbx_strand_id
1 'polypeptide(L)'
;MSWYEHLGRCVCFFVCRNHRAWESLLKPLTGRRDLNFIIMDLPRHTHHSAWHSMHNVICGGAKYMDDYLESLIENKVKLYVIQGDRDQVIPIECSINIRRKVPNAEVTIVPNANHNSVILGREKDFTETLEQIWVSSADINGTGPG
;
A
#
# COMPACT_ATOMS: atom_id res chain seq x y z
N MET A 1 5.72 16.52 19.83
CA MET A 1 6.51 15.48 19.15
C MET A 1 6.84 14.41 20.18
N SER A 2 6.39 13.20 19.94
CA SER A 2 6.54 12.09 20.89
C SER A 2 7.94 11.47 20.82
N TRP A 3 8.31 10.62 21.79
CA TRP A 3 9.62 9.94 21.79
C TRP A 3 9.76 8.91 20.64
N TYR A 4 8.65 8.28 20.22
CA TYR A 4 8.64 7.31 19.12
C TYR A 4 8.89 7.96 17.75
N GLU A 5 8.43 9.21 17.55
CA GLU A 5 8.75 9.97 16.32
C GLU A 5 10.26 10.24 16.20
N HIS A 6 10.91 10.59 17.31
CA HIS A 6 12.36 10.84 17.32
C HIS A 6 13.15 9.55 17.09
N LEU A 7 12.76 8.45 17.77
CA LEU A 7 13.39 7.15 17.56
C LEU A 7 13.24 6.68 16.10
N GLY A 8 12.03 6.78 15.55
CA GLY A 8 11.74 6.41 14.16
C GLY A 8 12.60 7.21 13.18
N ARG A 9 12.71 8.54 13.35
CA ARG A 9 13.58 9.39 12.52
C ARG A 9 15.04 8.99 12.59
N CYS A 10 15.57 8.75 13.79
CA CYS A 10 16.95 8.35 14.01
C CYS A 10 17.26 7.02 13.33
N VAL A 11 16.41 6.00 13.51
CA VAL A 11 16.57 4.68 12.88
C VAL A 11 16.50 4.80 11.36
N CYS A 12 15.49 5.50 10.83
CA CYS A 12 15.34 5.67 9.39
C CYS A 12 16.50 6.45 8.78
N PHE A 13 17.02 7.46 9.48
CA PHE A 13 18.22 8.20 9.06
C PHE A 13 19.45 7.30 9.03
N PHE A 14 19.67 6.51 10.09
CA PHE A 14 20.81 5.60 10.18
C PHE A 14 20.80 4.57 9.05
N VAL A 15 19.64 3.95 8.78
CA VAL A 15 19.48 3.00 7.68
C VAL A 15 19.75 3.68 6.34
N CYS A 16 19.19 4.88 6.12
CA CYS A 16 19.33 5.63 4.88
C CYS A 16 20.74 6.14 4.62
N ARG A 17 21.41 6.66 5.64
CA ARG A 17 22.77 7.19 5.54
C ARG A 17 23.78 6.11 5.16
N ASN A 18 23.54 4.88 5.62
CA ASN A 18 24.43 3.74 5.45
C ASN A 18 24.00 2.77 4.33
N HIS A 19 23.05 3.13 3.46
CA HIS A 19 22.54 2.23 2.42
C HIS A 19 23.63 1.58 1.54
N ARG A 20 24.72 2.30 1.20
CA ARG A 20 25.85 1.74 0.43
C ARG A 20 26.66 0.70 1.22
N ALA A 21 26.78 0.91 2.53
CA ALA A 21 27.43 -0.06 3.42
C ALA A 21 26.57 -1.32 3.54
N TRP A 22 25.24 -1.19 3.66
CA TRP A 22 24.31 -2.32 3.64
C TRP A 22 24.40 -3.11 2.33
N GLU A 23 24.40 -2.43 1.19
CA GLU A 23 24.57 -3.06 -0.12
C GLU A 23 25.90 -3.84 -0.21
N SER A 24 26.99 -3.22 0.23
CA SER A 24 28.33 -3.81 0.17
C SER A 24 28.48 -5.01 1.11
N LEU A 25 27.76 -5.01 2.24
CA LEU A 25 27.71 -6.12 3.19
C LEU A 25 26.82 -7.28 2.69
N LEU A 26 25.65 -6.97 2.12
CA LEU A 26 24.66 -7.97 1.75
C LEU A 26 25.02 -8.75 0.49
N LYS A 27 25.71 -8.14 -0.48
CA LYS A 27 26.19 -8.82 -1.70
C LYS A 27 27.05 -10.06 -1.41
N PRO A 28 28.14 -9.99 -0.61
CA PRO A 28 28.92 -11.18 -0.28
C PRO A 28 28.17 -12.16 0.63
N LEU A 29 27.37 -11.68 1.58
CA LEU A 29 26.61 -12.55 2.50
C LEU A 29 25.57 -13.41 1.78
N THR A 30 24.93 -12.87 0.75
CA THR A 30 23.90 -13.58 -0.03
C THR A 30 24.49 -14.36 -1.21
N GLY A 31 25.76 -14.14 -1.55
CA GLY A 31 26.41 -14.68 -2.74
C GLY A 31 25.82 -14.18 -4.06
N ARG A 32 24.93 -13.18 -4.03
CA ARG A 32 24.23 -12.66 -5.21
C ARG A 32 24.88 -11.36 -5.69
N ARG A 33 25.06 -11.24 -7.00
CA ARG A 33 25.56 -10.00 -7.63
C ARG A 33 24.51 -8.88 -7.58
N ASP A 34 23.25 -9.27 -7.79
CA ASP A 34 22.09 -8.37 -7.72
C ASP A 34 21.17 -8.76 -6.56
N LEU A 35 20.89 -7.77 -5.72
CA LEU A 35 19.95 -7.88 -4.61
C LEU A 35 18.58 -7.35 -5.05
N ASN A 36 17.51 -7.84 -4.41
CA ASN A 36 16.17 -7.37 -4.69
C ASN A 36 16.05 -5.85 -4.49
N PHE A 37 15.34 -5.16 -5.38
CA PHE A 37 15.18 -3.71 -5.34
C PHE A 37 14.63 -3.20 -3.99
N ILE A 38 13.79 -3.99 -3.29
CA ILE A 38 13.29 -3.67 -1.95
C ILE A 38 14.45 -3.49 -0.96
N ILE A 39 15.42 -4.39 -1.00
CA ILE A 39 16.60 -4.35 -0.11
C ILE A 39 17.51 -3.18 -0.47
N MET A 40 17.53 -2.79 -1.75
CA MET A 40 18.48 -1.83 -2.29
C MET A 40 17.97 -0.38 -2.23
N ASP A 41 16.71 -0.18 -2.60
CA ASP A 41 16.12 1.13 -2.84
C ASP A 41 15.30 1.63 -1.66
N LEU A 42 14.67 0.76 -0.86
CA LEU A 42 13.97 1.23 0.35
C LEU A 42 14.93 1.97 1.29
N PRO A 43 16.12 1.42 1.65
CA PRO A 43 17.03 2.11 2.56
C PRO A 43 17.41 3.49 2.03
N ARG A 44 17.63 3.66 0.72
CA ARG A 44 18.02 4.94 0.10
C ARG A 44 17.06 6.09 0.38
N HIS A 45 15.79 5.79 0.64
CA HIS A 45 14.73 6.80 0.76
C HIS A 45 13.93 6.71 2.06
N THR A 46 14.22 5.73 2.93
CA THR A 46 13.40 5.45 4.13
C THR A 46 13.24 6.66 5.04
N HIS A 47 14.29 7.47 5.27
CA HIS A 47 14.20 8.63 6.17
C HIS A 47 13.16 9.66 5.71
N HIS A 48 13.22 10.03 4.43
CA HIS A 48 12.31 11.03 3.88
C HIS A 48 10.91 10.45 3.71
N SER A 49 10.80 9.23 3.15
CA SER A 49 9.52 8.58 2.91
C SER A 49 8.76 8.27 4.20
N ALA A 50 9.43 7.78 5.24
CA ALA A 50 8.79 7.50 6.52
C ALA A 50 8.31 8.78 7.21
N TRP A 51 9.09 9.86 7.16
CA TRP A 51 8.71 11.14 7.74
C TRP A 51 7.46 11.72 7.06
N HIS A 52 7.45 11.79 5.72
CA HIS A 52 6.30 12.32 4.99
C HIS A 52 5.07 11.42 5.09
N SER A 53 5.25 10.09 5.09
CA SER A 53 4.13 9.17 5.31
C SER A 53 3.51 9.38 6.69
N MET A 54 4.33 9.51 7.74
CA MET A 54 3.83 9.78 9.09
C MET A 54 3.08 11.11 9.15
N HIS A 55 3.69 12.22 8.71
CA HIS A 55 3.09 13.53 8.91
C HIS A 55 1.96 13.86 7.94
N ASN A 56 2.08 13.47 6.67
CA ASN A 56 1.10 13.85 5.65
C ASN A 56 -0.02 12.83 5.55
N VAL A 57 0.27 11.54 5.67
CA VAL A 57 -0.75 10.48 5.52
C VAL A 57 -1.38 10.15 6.85
N ILE A 58 -0.58 9.73 7.85
CA ILE A 58 -1.12 9.24 9.13
C ILE A 58 -1.64 10.41 10.00
N CYS A 59 -0.80 11.39 10.32
CA CYS A 59 -1.19 12.50 11.19
C CYS A 59 -2.04 13.55 10.47
N GLY A 60 -1.77 13.78 9.18
CA GLY A 60 -2.41 14.83 8.39
C GLY A 60 -3.64 14.36 7.63
N GLY A 61 -3.53 13.23 6.93
CA GLY A 61 -4.53 12.73 5.99
C GLY A 61 -5.66 11.95 6.64
N ALA A 62 -5.40 11.23 7.73
CA ALA A 62 -6.37 10.35 8.36
C ALA A 62 -7.68 11.06 8.76
N LYS A 63 -7.60 12.34 9.16
CA LYS A 63 -8.78 13.14 9.55
C LYS A 63 -9.71 13.48 8.37
N TYR A 64 -9.26 13.34 7.13
CA TYR A 64 -10.04 13.62 5.92
C TYR A 64 -10.59 12.36 5.25
N MET A 65 -10.27 11.16 5.77
CA MET A 65 -10.66 9.90 5.13
C MET A 65 -12.17 9.75 5.00
N ASP A 66 -12.93 10.20 5.99
CA ASP A 66 -14.39 10.13 5.96
C ASP A 66 -14.97 11.02 4.86
N ASP A 67 -14.52 12.28 4.79
CA ASP A 67 -14.92 13.24 3.75
C ASP A 67 -14.58 12.71 2.34
N TYR A 68 -13.40 12.07 2.17
CA TYR A 68 -13.01 11.47 0.90
C TYR A 68 -13.93 10.30 0.51
N LEU A 69 -14.26 9.40 1.45
CA LEU A 69 -15.17 8.30 1.18
C LEU A 69 -16.59 8.79 0.87
N GLU A 70 -17.06 9.83 1.57
CA GLU A 70 -18.36 10.46 1.31
C GLU A 70 -18.40 11.05 -0.10
N SER A 71 -17.36 11.77 -0.52
CA SER A 71 -17.25 12.29 -1.88
C SER A 71 -17.29 11.17 -2.95
N LEU A 72 -16.63 10.03 -2.70
CA LEU A 72 -16.70 8.87 -3.60
C LEU A 72 -18.12 8.28 -3.68
N ILE A 73 -18.83 8.23 -2.55
CA ILE A 73 -20.22 7.75 -2.48
C ILE A 73 -21.14 8.69 -3.27
N GLU A 74 -21.05 10.00 -3.04
CA GLU A 74 -21.86 11.02 -3.72
C GLU A 74 -21.67 10.98 -5.24
N ASN A 75 -20.43 10.79 -5.69
CA ASN A 75 -20.08 10.69 -7.10
C ASN A 75 -20.29 9.29 -7.69
N LYS A 76 -20.83 8.34 -6.91
CA LYS A 76 -21.11 6.95 -7.33
C LYS A 76 -19.89 6.26 -7.94
N VAL A 77 -18.70 6.58 -7.42
CA VAL A 77 -17.45 5.97 -7.88
C VAL A 77 -17.41 4.51 -7.43
N LYS A 78 -17.11 3.61 -8.36
CA LYS A 78 -16.85 2.22 -8.04
C LYS A 78 -15.54 2.10 -7.26
N LEU A 79 -15.60 1.44 -6.10
CA LEU A 79 -14.44 1.26 -5.23
C LEU A 79 -14.09 -0.23 -5.16
N TYR A 80 -12.86 -0.57 -5.54
CA TYR A 80 -12.31 -1.92 -5.39
C TYR A 80 -11.23 -1.88 -4.30
N VAL A 81 -11.36 -2.74 -3.28
CA VAL A 81 -10.39 -2.87 -2.19
C VAL A 81 -9.87 -4.30 -2.18
N ILE A 82 -8.56 -4.46 -2.30
CA ILE A 82 -7.89 -5.77 -2.25
C ILE A 82 -7.00 -5.79 -1.01
N GLN A 83 -7.22 -6.75 -0.11
CA GLN A 83 -6.45 -6.89 1.12
C GLN A 83 -6.06 -8.35 1.36
N GLY A 84 -4.89 -8.58 1.93
CA GLY A 84 -4.48 -9.91 2.39
C GLY A 84 -5.04 -10.26 3.78
N ASP A 85 -5.40 -11.52 4.01
CA ASP A 85 -5.93 -12.02 5.29
C ASP A 85 -4.92 -12.07 6.44
N ARG A 86 -3.62 -11.96 6.16
CA ARG A 86 -2.50 -11.93 7.11
C ARG A 86 -1.79 -10.58 7.10
N ASP A 87 -2.47 -9.51 6.71
CA ASP A 87 -1.94 -8.15 6.79
C ASP A 87 -1.70 -7.76 8.27
N GLN A 88 -0.46 -7.40 8.59
CA GLN A 88 -0.04 -6.98 9.94
C GLN A 88 0.07 -5.45 10.07
N VAL A 89 -0.07 -4.73 8.97
CA VAL A 89 -0.02 -3.27 8.90
C VAL A 89 -1.43 -2.71 9.02
N ILE A 90 -2.37 -3.27 8.24
CA ILE A 90 -3.78 -2.86 8.23
C ILE A 90 -4.64 -4.04 8.69
N PRO A 91 -5.42 -3.89 9.77
CA PRO A 91 -6.36 -4.93 10.22
C PRO A 91 -7.43 -5.24 9.16
N ILE A 92 -7.89 -6.48 9.09
CA ILE A 92 -8.91 -6.90 8.10
C ILE A 92 -10.26 -6.20 8.32
N GLU A 93 -10.53 -5.78 9.56
CA GLU A 93 -11.70 -5.02 9.96
C GLU A 93 -11.80 -3.69 9.20
N CYS A 94 -10.68 -3.10 8.78
CA CYS A 94 -10.68 -1.88 7.98
C CYS A 94 -11.40 -2.09 6.63
N SER A 95 -11.11 -3.17 5.91
CA SER A 95 -11.81 -3.51 4.67
C SER A 95 -13.28 -3.84 4.89
N ILE A 96 -13.60 -4.54 5.98
CA ILE A 96 -15.00 -4.84 6.34
C ILE A 96 -15.76 -3.53 6.63
N ASN A 97 -15.13 -2.58 7.32
CA ASN A 97 -15.73 -1.28 7.62
C ASN A 97 -15.89 -0.42 6.36
N ILE A 98 -14.94 -0.45 5.41
CA ILE A 98 -15.11 0.22 4.11
C ILE A 98 -16.34 -0.35 3.38
N ARG A 99 -16.48 -1.67 3.30
CA ARG A 99 -17.67 -2.30 2.66
C ARG A 99 -18.98 -1.88 3.32
N ARG A 100 -18.99 -1.72 4.64
CA ARG A 100 -20.17 -1.25 5.39
C ARG A 100 -20.48 0.23 5.13
N LYS A 101 -19.45 1.07 5.02
CA LYS A 101 -19.60 2.52 4.82
C LYS A 101 -19.90 2.88 3.36
N VAL A 102 -19.31 2.17 2.41
CA VAL A 102 -19.44 2.40 0.95
C VAL A 102 -20.23 1.23 0.35
N PRO A 103 -21.54 1.37 0.11
CA PRO A 103 -22.40 0.26 -0.31
C PRO A 103 -21.97 -0.44 -1.61
N ASN A 104 -21.33 0.30 -2.51
CA ASN A 104 -20.86 -0.20 -3.81
C ASN A 104 -19.38 -0.61 -3.80
N ALA A 105 -18.75 -0.73 -2.63
CA ALA A 105 -17.36 -1.17 -2.53
C ALA A 105 -17.24 -2.69 -2.68
N GLU A 106 -16.48 -3.12 -3.68
CA GLU A 106 -16.10 -4.50 -3.88
C GLU A 106 -14.81 -4.79 -3.11
N VAL A 107 -14.90 -5.63 -2.09
CA VAL A 107 -13.75 -6.01 -1.25
C VAL A 107 -13.33 -7.43 -1.57
N THR A 108 -12.07 -7.65 -1.94
CA THR A 108 -11.48 -8.96 -2.19
C THR A 108 -10.43 -9.26 -1.11
N ILE A 109 -10.62 -10.38 -0.42
CA ILE A 109 -9.65 -10.87 0.58
C ILE A 109 -8.79 -11.96 -0.04
N VAL A 110 -7.49 -11.72 -0.14
CA VAL A 110 -6.52 -12.65 -0.71
C VAL A 110 -6.02 -13.58 0.40
N PRO A 111 -6.23 -14.91 0.29
CA PRO A 111 -5.84 -15.85 1.33
C PRO A 111 -4.32 -16.03 1.38
N ASN A 112 -3.81 -16.21 2.60
CA ASN A 112 -2.40 -16.35 2.91
C ASN A 112 -1.54 -15.20 2.37
N ALA A 113 -2.06 -13.97 2.41
CA ALA A 113 -1.35 -12.78 1.94
C ALA A 113 -1.24 -11.72 3.03
N ASN A 114 -0.08 -11.07 3.12
CA ASN A 114 0.13 -9.90 3.97
C ASN A 114 0.15 -8.61 3.12
N HIS A 115 0.46 -7.48 3.77
CA HIS A 115 0.52 -6.15 3.13
C HIS A 115 1.33 -6.11 1.83
N ASN A 116 2.42 -6.87 1.77
CA ASN A 116 3.32 -6.90 0.62
C ASN A 116 2.95 -8.02 -0.36
N SER A 117 2.68 -9.23 0.16
CA SER A 117 2.46 -10.42 -0.65
C SER A 117 1.07 -10.50 -1.27
N VAL A 118 0.23 -9.48 -1.06
CA VAL A 118 -0.97 -9.26 -1.86
C VAL A 118 -0.62 -8.93 -3.32
N ILE A 119 0.57 -8.36 -3.56
CA ILE A 119 1.13 -8.08 -4.89
C ILE A 119 2.40 -8.91 -5.13
N LEU A 120 3.37 -8.82 -4.23
CA LEU A 120 4.70 -9.42 -4.44
C LEU A 120 4.64 -10.95 -4.43
N GLY A 121 5.14 -11.57 -5.50
CA GLY A 121 5.04 -13.00 -5.76
C GLY A 121 3.68 -13.46 -6.31
N ARG A 122 2.76 -12.53 -6.58
CA ARG A 122 1.44 -12.75 -7.19
C ARG A 122 1.17 -11.77 -8.33
N GLU A 123 2.23 -11.20 -8.91
CA GLU A 123 2.13 -10.07 -9.83
C GLU A 123 1.25 -10.40 -11.04
N LYS A 124 1.38 -11.62 -11.59
CA LYS A 124 0.58 -12.07 -12.73
C LYS A 124 -0.92 -12.13 -12.38
N ASP A 125 -1.27 -12.86 -11.33
CA ASP A 125 -2.67 -13.00 -10.88
C ASP A 125 -3.27 -11.64 -10.50
N PHE A 126 -2.48 -10.78 -9.86
CA PHE A 126 -2.88 -9.43 -9.48
C PHE A 126 -3.12 -8.56 -10.72
N THR A 127 -2.24 -8.61 -11.73
CA THR A 127 -2.43 -7.92 -13.01
C THR A 127 -3.67 -8.41 -13.75
N GLU A 128 -3.89 -9.72 -13.84
CA GLU A 128 -5.11 -10.28 -14.46
C GLU A 128 -6.38 -9.79 -13.74
N THR A 129 -6.35 -9.70 -12.41
CA THR A 129 -7.45 -9.13 -11.61
C THR A 129 -7.68 -7.66 -11.96
N LEU A 130 -6.61 -6.86 -12.08
CA LEU A 130 -6.72 -5.45 -12.47
C LEU A 130 -7.28 -5.27 -13.88
N GLU A 131 -6.87 -6.10 -14.84
CA GLU A 131 -7.40 -6.09 -16.21
C GLU A 131 -8.91 -6.36 -16.22
N GLN A 132 -9.37 -7.35 -15.46
CA GLN A 132 -10.80 -7.67 -15.32
C GLN A 132 -11.59 -6.49 -14.70
N ILE A 133 -11.06 -5.89 -13.63
CA ILE A 133 -11.66 -4.70 -13.01
C ILE A 133 -11.77 -3.56 -14.04
N TRP A 134 -10.73 -3.35 -14.84
CA TRP A 134 -10.69 -2.30 -15.85
C TRP A 134 -11.74 -2.51 -16.95
N VAL A 135 -11.84 -3.74 -17.48
CA VAL A 135 -12.85 -4.09 -18.50
C VAL A 135 -14.26 -3.90 -17.95
N SER A 136 -14.53 -4.41 -16.75
CA SER A 136 -15.85 -4.26 -16.09
C SER A 136 -16.24 -2.81 -15.79
N SER A 137 -15.26 -1.90 -15.73
CA SER A 137 -15.47 -0.47 -15.54
C SER A 137 -15.71 0.26 -16.86
N ALA A 138 -15.13 -0.22 -17.98
CA ALA A 138 -15.29 0.36 -19.30
C ALA A 138 -16.67 0.07 -19.90
N ASP A 139 -17.21 -1.13 -19.71
CA ASP A 139 -18.51 -1.54 -20.27
C ASP A 139 -19.69 -0.71 -19.74
N ILE A 140 -19.56 -0.12 -18.55
CA ILE A 140 -20.60 0.68 -17.89
C ILE A 140 -20.71 2.09 -18.50
N ASN A 141 -19.61 2.61 -19.07
CA ASN A 141 -19.62 3.89 -19.77
C ASN A 141 -20.12 3.77 -21.22
N GLY A 142 -20.33 2.56 -21.73
CA GLY A 142 -20.83 2.28 -23.08
C GLY A 142 -22.36 2.16 -23.17
N THR A 143 -23.08 2.13 -22.06
CA THR A 143 -24.55 1.99 -22.00
C THR A 143 -25.22 3.25 -21.47
N GLY A 144 -25.08 4.37 -22.18
CA GLY A 144 -26.01 5.50 -22.05
C GLY A 144 -27.19 5.32 -23.01
N PRO A 145 -28.44 5.64 -22.63
CA PRO A 145 -29.56 5.59 -23.57
C PRO A 145 -29.34 6.68 -24.63
N GLY A 146 -29.35 6.28 -25.90
CA GLY A 146 -29.54 7.19 -27.03
C GLY A 146 -30.99 7.66 -27.14
#